data_AF-A0A925QQ70-F1
#
_entry.id   AF-A0A925QQ70-F1
#
_cell.length_a   1.000
_cell.length_b   1.000
_cell.length_c   1.000
_cell.angle_alpha   90.00
_cell.angle_beta   90.00
_cell.angle_gamma   90.00
#
_symmetry.space_group_name_H-M   'P 1'
#
loop_
_entity.id
_entity.type
_entity.pdbx_description
1 polymer ?
#
loop_
_entity_poly.entity_id
_entity_poly.type
_entity_poly.pdbx_seq_one_letter_code
_entity_poly.pdbx_strand_id
1 'polypeptide(L)' 'MNKKVILLFASVFGILGGYAPFLFGEKDIFSVWSILMGLVGGLFGIWLGVVVAQRWG' A
#
# COMPACT_ATOMS: atom_id res chain seq x y z
N MET A 1 -11.94 -15.80 4.79
CA MET A 1 -10.63 -15.23 4.34
C MET A 1 -10.52 -15.21 2.81
N ASN A 2 -11.03 -14.17 2.18
CA ASN A 2 -10.84 -13.94 0.74
C ASN A 2 -9.44 -13.39 0.46
N LYS A 3 -8.47 -14.27 0.23
CA LYS A 3 -7.07 -13.92 -0.07
C LYS A 3 -6.92 -12.94 -1.24
N LYS A 4 -7.88 -12.96 -2.18
CA LYS A 4 -7.96 -12.01 -3.31
C LYS A 4 -8.16 -10.56 -2.85
N VAL A 5 -8.95 -10.32 -1.81
CA VAL A 5 -9.20 -8.98 -1.26
C VAL A 5 -7.93 -8.45 -0.60
N ILE A 6 -7.23 -9.28 0.18
CA ILE A 6 -5.97 -8.90 0.83
C ILE A 6 -4.90 -8.54 -0.21
N LEU A 7 -4.76 -9.34 -1.28
CA LEU A 7 -3.81 -9.06 -2.36
C LEU A 7 -4.15 -7.77 -3.12
N LEU A 8 -5.44 -7.49 -3.35
CA LEU A 8 -5.88 -6.26 -4.02
C LEU A 8 -5.59 -5.02 -3.17
N PHE A 9 -5.85 -5.08 -1.87
CA PHE A 9 -5.52 -3.97 -0.97
C PHE A 9 -4.00 -3.80 -0.80
N ALA A 10 -3.24 -4.88 -0.74
CA ALA A 10 -1.77 -4.82 -0.67
C ALA A 10 -1.17 -4.13 -1.89
N SER A 11 -1.64 -4.46 -3.10
CA SER A 11 -1.13 -3.86 -4.34
C SER A 11 -1.55 -2.40 -4.49
N VAL A 12 -2.82 -2.08 -4.23
CA VAL A 12 -3.34 -0.70 -4.35
C VAL A 12 -2.64 0.25 -3.38
N PHE A 13 -2.58 -0.11 -2.10
CA PHE A 13 -1.95 0.76 -1.10
C PHE A 13 -0.42 0.74 -1.17
N GLY A 14 0.21 -0.33 -1.69
CA GLY A 14 1.63 -0.34 -1.99
C GLY A 14 2.01 0.64 -3.10
N ILE A 15 1.23 0.67 -4.18
CA ILE A 15 1.42 1.61 -5.29
C ILE A 15 1.14 3.05 -4.81
N LEU A 16 0.04 3.28 -4.09
CA LEU A 16 -0.30 4.60 -3.56
C LEU A 16 0.73 5.09 -2.54
N GLY A 17 1.23 4.21 -1.67
CA GLY A 17 2.29 4.52 -0.72
C GLY A 17 3.59 4.91 -1.42
N GLY A 18 3.96 4.20 -2.49
CA GLY A 18 5.16 4.52 -3.27
C GLY A 18 5.03 5.82 -4.06
N TYR A 19 3.79 6.19 -4.42
CA TYR A 19 3.49 7.44 -5.12
C TYR A 19 3.33 8.64 -4.17
N ALA A 20 3.16 8.41 -2.85
CA ALA A 20 3.03 9.48 -1.87
C ALA A 20 4.22 10.46 -1.90
N PRO A 21 5.50 10.04 -1.83
CA PRO A 21 6.63 10.97 -1.87
C PRO A 21 6.74 11.77 -3.19
N PHE A 22 6.25 11.23 -4.30
CA PHE A 22 6.13 11.99 -5.56
C PHE A 22 5.20 13.20 -5.40
N LEU A 23 4.11 13.06 -4.64
CA LEU A 23 3.19 14.16 -4.32
C LEU A 23 3.80 15.19 -3.34
N PHE A 24 4.79 14.79 -2.54
CA PHE A 24 5.53 15.69 -1.64
C PHE A 24 6.68 16.44 -2.32
N GLY A 25 6.78 16.38 -3.66
CA GLY A 25 7.73 17.13 -4.46
C GLY A 25 9.03 16.39 -4.77
N GLU A 26 9.12 15.11 -4.40
CA GLU A 26 10.27 14.26 -4.68
C GLU A 26 10.20 13.75 -6.12
N LYS A 27 11.16 14.17 -6.95
CA LYS A 27 11.18 13.86 -8.39
C LYS A 27 11.82 12.50 -8.70
N ASP A 28 12.52 11.92 -7.72
CA ASP A 28 13.21 10.65 -7.85
C ASP A 28 12.29 9.49 -7.48
N ILE A 29 11.78 8.83 -8.53
CA ILE A 29 10.83 7.71 -8.42
C ILE A 29 11.47 6.51 -7.68
N PHE A 30 12.80 6.37 -7.76
CA PHE A 30 13.59 5.35 -7.05
C PHE A 30 14.24 5.88 -5.76
N SER A 31 13.78 7.01 -5.23
CA SER A 31 14.23 7.48 -3.92
C SER A 31 13.97 6.39 -2.87
N VAL A 32 14.89 6.26 -1.92
CA VAL A 32 14.74 5.40 -0.74
C VAL A 32 13.42 5.72 -0.02
N TRP A 33 12.95 6.97 -0.12
CA TRP A 33 11.69 7.43 0.43
C TRP A 33 10.47 6.83 -0.27
N SER A 34 10.49 6.71 -1.60
CA SER A 34 9.45 6.02 -2.38
C SER A 34 9.35 4.54 -2.03
N ILE A 35 10.49 3.89 -1.81
CA ILE A 35 10.52 2.48 -1.40
C ILE A 35 9.98 2.32 0.02
N LEU A 36 10.39 3.19 0.96
CA LEU A 36 9.91 3.16 2.35
C LEU A 36 8.41 3.46 2.46
N MET A 37 7.93 4.50 1.78
CA MET A 37 6.51 4.88 1.80
C MET A 37 5.66 3.84 1.06
N GLY A 38 6.19 3.20 0.01
CA GLY A 38 5.54 2.06 -0.66
C GLY A 38 5.45 0.82 0.23
N LEU A 39 6.50 0.52 1.00
CA LEU A 39 6.50 -0.58 1.96
C LEU A 39 5.52 -0.32 3.11
N VAL A 40 5.52 0.90 3.67
CA VAL A 40 4.57 1.31 4.72
C VAL A 40 3.14 1.29 4.20
N GLY A 41 2.90 1.83 2.99
CA GLY A 41 1.60 1.79 2.33
C GLY A 41 1.12 0.37 2.07
N GLY A 42 1.99 -0.51 1.58
CA GLY A 42 1.67 -1.92 1.36
C GLY A 42 1.30 -2.67 2.64
N LEU A 43 2.05 -2.47 3.73
CA LEU A 43 1.74 -3.05 5.05
C LEU A 43 0.41 -2.52 5.60
N PHE A 44 0.17 -1.22 5.48
CA PHE A 44 -1.11 -0.61 5.88
C PHE A 44 -2.28 -1.15 5.05
N GLY A 45 -2.07 -1.33 3.74
CA GLY A 45 -3.01 -1.97 2.83
C GLY A 45 -3.35 -3.40 3.22
N ILE A 46 -2.37 -4.20 3.59
CA ILE A 46 -2.60 -5.58 4.08
C ILE A 46 -3.44 -5.55 5.35
N TRP A 47 -3.12 -4.68 6.31
CA TRP A 47 -3.90 -4.54 7.54
C TRP A 47 -5.36 -4.16 7.25
N LEU A 48 -5.59 -3.14 6.42
CA LEU A 48 -6.93 -2.75 5.97
C LEU A 48 -7.65 -3.90 5.25
N GLY A 49 -6.95 -4.59 4.35
CA GLY A 49 -7.48 -5.73 3.61
C GLY A 49 -7.89 -6.88 4.52
N VAL A 50 -7.15 -7.13 5.61
CA VAL A 50 -7.51 -8.13 6.62
C VAL A 50 -8.74 -7.68 7.42
N VAL A 51 -8.80 -6.42 7.87
CA VAL A 51 -9.96 -5.88 8.60
C VAL A 51 -11.22 -5.96 7.75
N VAL A 52 -11.14 -5.53 6.48
CA VAL A 52 -12.27 -5.61 5.54
C VAL A 52 -12.65 -7.06 5.25
N ALA A 53 -11.67 -7.94 5.04
CA ALA A 53 -11.93 -9.36 4.77
C ALA A 53 -12.48 -10.12 5.99
N GLN A 54 -12.22 -9.66 7.22
CA GLN A 54 -12.83 -10.20 8.45
C GLN A 54 -14.24 -9.65 8.69
N ARG A 55 -14.50 -8.41 8.27
CA ARG A 55 -15.79 -7.75 8.46
C ARG A 55 -16.83 -8.25 7.45
N TRP A 56 -16.42 -8.50 6.20
CA TRP A 56 -17.32 -8.73 5.05
C TRP A 56 -17.12 -10.11 4.37
N GLY A 57 -16.25 -10.99 4.88
CA GLY A 57 -16.00 -12.32 4.31
C GLY A 57 -15.54 -13.35 5.32
#